data_AF-A0A7S3TU45-F1
#
_entry.id   AF-A0A7S3TU45-F1
#
_cell.length_a   1.000
_cell.length_b   1.000
_cell.length_c   1.000
_cell.angle_alpha   90.00
_cell.angle_beta   90.00
_cell.angle_gamma   90.00
#
_symmetry.space_group_name_H-M   'P 1'
#
loop_
_entity.id
_entity.type
_entity.pdbx_description
1 polymer ?
#
loop_
_entity_poly.entity_id
_entity_poly.type
_entity_poly.pdbx_seq_one_letter_code
_entity_poly.pdbx_strand_id
1 'polypeptide(L)'
;SPPPPPPPPPPPPSSPPPQALLPPPPPKPVASPRRRRVECGRRNKCSGERSMWADPGDQHEVRCCSDTQISGWQQRVDCPWAESDAGMGGCHGEKTFAEAEAICASANARLCTAEELVNDCSRGTGCGFDDELIWSSDQKPERSPPPAPPPQQGQVPQPPSPPQSPPPRKVECGRAGNCPEPTRWAEPSERHEVRCCSDTALEKFRRVRECGLWVSSKNGMGGCQGEKTFAEAEAICASANARLCTAGELRAGCTRGTGCGFDDELIWSLTTS
;
A
#
# COMPACT_ATOMS: atom_id res chain seq x y z
N SER A 1 -86.06 -7.65 -6.59
CA SER A 1 -84.90 -7.58 -5.69
C SER A 1 -83.66 -7.27 -6.51
N PRO A 2 -82.89 -6.23 -6.20
CA PRO A 2 -81.67 -5.93 -6.94
C PRO A 2 -80.57 -6.97 -6.66
N PRO A 3 -79.68 -7.23 -7.63
CA PRO A 3 -78.58 -8.19 -7.45
C PRO A 3 -77.56 -7.68 -6.42
N PRO A 4 -76.88 -8.60 -5.70
CA PRO A 4 -75.87 -8.23 -4.73
C PRO A 4 -74.66 -7.55 -5.41
N PRO A 5 -74.01 -6.59 -4.72
CA PRO A 5 -72.85 -5.91 -5.26
C PRO A 5 -71.65 -6.86 -5.41
N PRO A 6 -70.77 -6.62 -6.41
CA PRO A 6 -69.60 -7.44 -6.62
C PRO A 6 -68.58 -7.29 -5.47
N PRO A 7 -67.77 -8.34 -5.21
CA PRO A 7 -66.74 -8.29 -4.18
C PRO A 7 -65.63 -7.28 -4.52
N PRO A 8 -64.99 -6.68 -3.51
CA PRO A 8 -63.92 -5.71 -3.72
C PRO A 8 -62.67 -6.39 -4.34
N PRO A 9 -61.89 -5.65 -5.14
CA PRO A 9 -60.67 -6.17 -5.75
C PRO A 9 -59.59 -6.46 -4.69
N PRO A 10 -58.68 -7.41 -4.95
CA PRO A 10 -57.58 -7.73 -4.06
C PRO A 10 -56.59 -6.56 -3.97
N PRO A 11 -55.88 -6.41 -2.83
CA PRO A 11 -54.87 -5.37 -2.66
C PRO A 11 -53.68 -5.58 -3.60
N PRO A 12 -52.99 -4.51 -4.02
CA PRO A 12 -51.83 -4.61 -4.89
C PRO A 12 -50.65 -5.31 -4.19
N PRO A 13 -49.77 -5.98 -4.95
CA PRO A 13 -48.58 -6.62 -4.38
C PRO A 13 -47.64 -5.59 -3.74
N SER A 14 -47.11 -5.92 -2.56
CA SER A 14 -46.16 -5.08 -1.83
C SER A 14 -44.85 -4.95 -2.61
N SER A 15 -44.33 -3.72 -2.70
CA SER A 15 -43.07 -3.42 -3.38
C SER A 15 -41.89 -4.13 -2.71
N PRO A 16 -40.90 -4.63 -3.46
CA PRO A 16 -39.71 -5.24 -2.88
C PRO A 16 -38.91 -4.20 -2.08
N PRO A 17 -38.27 -4.59 -0.98
CA PRO A 17 -37.46 -3.68 -0.18
C PRO A 17 -36.29 -3.13 -1.01
N PRO A 18 -35.91 -1.85 -0.81
CA PRO A 18 -34.76 -1.28 -1.50
C PRO A 18 -33.52 -2.10 -1.15
N GLN A 19 -32.82 -2.59 -2.18
CA GLN A 19 -31.55 -3.27 -2.01
C GLN A 19 -30.55 -2.28 -1.38
N ALA A 20 -30.08 -2.60 -0.18
CA ALA A 20 -29.05 -1.83 0.48
C ALA A 20 -27.79 -1.86 -0.39
N LEU A 21 -27.42 -0.71 -0.95
CA LEU A 21 -26.14 -0.51 -1.61
C LEU A 21 -25.04 -0.81 -0.58
N LEU A 22 -24.19 -1.78 -0.90
CA LEU A 22 -23.02 -2.11 -0.09
C LEU A 22 -22.15 -0.84 0.08
N PRO A 23 -21.61 -0.59 1.29
CA PRO A 23 -20.66 0.50 1.48
C PRO A 23 -19.43 0.27 0.58
N PRO A 24 -18.82 1.34 0.04
CA PRO A 24 -17.60 1.20 -0.74
C PRO A 24 -16.51 0.50 0.10
N PRO A 25 -15.64 -0.31 -0.53
CA PRO A 25 -14.57 -0.98 0.17
C PRO A 25 -13.68 0.06 0.88
N PRO A 26 -13.06 -0.30 2.03
CA PRO A 26 -12.12 0.58 2.70
C PRO A 26 -10.99 0.94 1.71
N PRO A 27 -10.51 2.20 1.71
CA PRO A 27 -9.40 2.58 0.86
C PRO A 27 -8.21 1.65 1.16
N LYS A 28 -7.56 1.15 0.11
CA LYS A 28 -6.28 0.42 0.20
C LYS A 28 -5.37 1.19 1.17
N PRO A 29 -4.50 0.51 1.97
CA PRO A 29 -3.52 1.23 2.77
C PRO A 29 -2.74 2.15 1.83
N VAL A 30 -2.99 3.45 1.96
CA VAL A 30 -2.33 4.48 1.17
C VAL A 30 -0.86 4.30 1.48
N ALA A 31 -0.06 3.93 0.47
CA ALA A 31 1.38 3.86 0.62
C ALA A 31 1.82 5.15 1.32
N SER A 32 2.44 5.03 2.50
CA SER A 32 2.83 6.19 3.28
C SER A 32 3.64 7.12 2.36
N PRO A 33 3.31 8.42 2.31
CA PRO A 33 3.90 9.29 1.32
C PRO A 33 5.43 9.35 1.54
N ARG A 34 6.20 9.15 0.47
CA ARG A 34 7.67 9.05 0.56
C ARG A 34 8.24 10.34 1.14
N ARG A 35 9.15 10.21 2.10
CA ARG A 35 9.86 11.33 2.72
C ARG A 35 10.55 12.21 1.68
N ARG A 36 10.61 13.52 1.96
CA ARG A 36 11.15 14.56 1.08
C ARG A 36 12.35 15.21 1.73
N ARG A 37 13.33 15.62 0.93
CA ARG A 37 14.55 16.21 1.46
C ARG A 37 14.30 17.67 1.80
N VAL A 38 14.73 18.08 2.98
CA VAL A 38 14.86 19.49 3.35
C VAL A 38 16.34 19.84 3.48
N GLU A 39 16.67 21.04 3.05
CA GLU A 39 18.03 21.59 3.08
C GLU A 39 18.01 22.95 3.75
N CYS A 40 19.13 23.31 4.37
CA CYS A 40 19.28 24.65 4.91
C CYS A 40 19.19 25.70 3.79
N GLY A 41 18.41 26.76 3.97
CA GLY A 41 18.22 27.80 2.96
C GLY A 41 19.50 28.55 2.59
N ARG A 42 20.51 28.52 3.47
CA ARG A 42 21.88 28.91 3.14
C ARG A 42 22.88 27.99 3.82
N ARG A 43 23.88 27.54 3.07
CA ARG A 43 24.94 26.65 3.54
C ARG A 43 25.58 27.20 4.84
N ASN A 44 25.63 26.34 5.86
CA ASN A 44 26.21 26.59 7.18
C ASN A 44 25.52 27.69 8.03
N LYS A 45 24.27 28.06 7.73
CA LYS A 45 23.51 29.02 8.55
C LYS A 45 22.57 28.39 9.58
N CYS A 46 22.05 27.21 9.29
CA CYS A 46 21.19 26.47 10.23
C CYS A 46 22.03 25.94 11.41
N SER A 47 21.65 26.32 12.63
CA SER A 47 22.46 26.18 13.86
C SER A 47 22.44 24.78 14.50
N GLY A 48 21.97 23.75 13.79
CA GLY A 48 21.85 22.40 14.35
C GLY A 48 20.89 21.46 13.60
N GLU A 49 19.92 22.00 12.88
CA GLU A 49 19.05 21.26 11.98
C GLU A 49 19.83 20.84 10.72
N ARG A 50 20.29 19.59 10.76
CA ARG A 50 20.98 18.97 9.64
C ARG A 50 19.94 18.63 8.58
N SER A 51 20.29 18.88 7.32
CA SER A 51 19.55 18.40 6.15
C SER A 51 18.98 17.00 6.39
N MET A 52 17.67 16.85 6.24
CA MET A 52 16.98 15.63 6.67
C MET A 52 15.89 15.20 5.70
N TRP A 53 15.46 13.95 5.88
CA TRP A 53 14.31 13.39 5.18
C TRP A 53 13.07 13.59 6.05
N ALA A 54 12.32 14.67 5.78
CA ALA A 54 11.10 15.03 6.48
C ALA A 54 9.88 14.28 5.93
N ASP A 55 8.87 14.08 6.77
CA ASP A 55 7.60 13.52 6.33
C ASP A 55 6.84 14.58 5.52
N PRO A 56 6.14 14.25 4.42
CA PRO A 56 5.57 15.27 3.51
C PRO A 56 4.49 16.15 4.14
N GLY A 57 3.96 15.75 5.30
CA GLY A 57 3.03 16.53 6.12
C GLY A 57 3.70 17.44 7.16
N ASP A 58 5.03 17.38 7.30
CA ASP A 58 5.79 18.33 8.12
C ASP A 58 5.74 19.72 7.47
N GLN A 59 6.02 20.76 8.25
CA GLN A 59 5.96 22.15 7.80
C GLN A 59 7.37 22.74 7.70
N HIS A 60 7.68 23.32 6.56
CA HIS A 60 8.98 23.89 6.23
C HIS A 60 8.82 25.08 5.27
N GLU A 61 9.88 25.85 5.09
CA GLU A 61 9.89 27.06 4.27
C GLU A 61 9.97 26.74 2.78
N VAL A 62 9.48 27.66 1.94
CA VAL A 62 9.42 27.46 0.49
C VAL A 62 10.34 28.45 -0.23
N ARG A 63 11.18 27.90 -1.10
CA ARG A 63 11.89 28.64 -2.14
C ARG A 63 11.71 27.93 -3.46
N CYS A 64 11.56 28.69 -4.54
CA CYS A 64 11.31 28.13 -5.86
C CYS A 64 12.48 28.41 -6.79
N CYS A 65 12.71 27.47 -7.69
CA CYS A 65 13.70 27.53 -8.74
C CYS A 65 13.04 27.39 -10.12
N SER A 66 13.61 28.03 -11.13
CA SER A 66 13.17 27.95 -12.52
C SER A 66 14.34 27.84 -13.47
N ASP A 67 14.25 26.91 -14.42
CA ASP A 67 15.25 26.73 -15.48
C ASP A 67 15.10 27.79 -16.59
N THR A 68 13.97 28.50 -16.61
CA THR A 68 13.69 29.61 -17.52
C THR A 68 13.62 30.93 -16.76
N GLN A 69 13.91 32.03 -17.45
CA GLN A 69 13.86 33.36 -16.86
C GLN A 69 12.44 33.74 -16.46
N ILE A 70 12.28 34.17 -15.21
CA ILE A 70 11.06 34.78 -14.69
C ILE A 70 11.40 36.22 -14.27
N SER A 71 10.57 37.17 -14.66
CA SER A 71 10.80 38.58 -14.36
C SER A 71 10.82 38.83 -12.85
N GLY A 72 11.84 39.55 -12.37
CA GLY A 72 12.03 39.86 -10.95
C GLY A 72 12.80 38.81 -10.16
N TRP A 73 13.01 37.60 -10.72
CA TRP A 73 13.74 36.54 -10.04
C TRP A 73 15.25 36.73 -10.16
N GLN A 74 16.01 36.17 -9.22
CA GLN A 74 17.46 36.30 -9.18
C GLN A 74 18.13 35.09 -9.82
N GLN A 75 19.13 35.30 -10.68
CA GLN A 75 19.96 34.22 -11.21
C GLN A 75 21.42 34.42 -10.79
N ARG A 76 22.04 33.36 -10.28
CA ARG A 76 23.48 33.30 -10.00
C ARG A 76 24.19 32.52 -11.11
N VAL A 77 25.49 32.74 -11.26
CA VAL A 77 26.32 31.97 -12.20
C VAL A 77 26.19 30.48 -11.86
N ASP A 78 25.92 29.66 -12.88
CA ASP A 78 25.72 28.20 -12.78
C ASP A 78 24.55 27.76 -11.87
N CYS A 79 23.56 28.64 -11.64
CA CYS A 79 22.34 28.33 -10.89
C CYS A 79 21.08 28.62 -11.72
N PRO A 80 19.96 27.94 -11.39
CA PRO A 80 18.65 28.33 -11.91
C PRO A 80 18.25 29.72 -11.39
N TRP A 81 17.21 30.28 -11.99
CA TRP A 81 16.52 31.44 -11.43
C TRP A 81 15.87 31.03 -10.11
N ALA A 82 16.00 31.84 -9.07
CA ALA A 82 15.45 31.54 -7.77
C ALA A 82 14.76 32.76 -7.14
N GLU A 83 13.73 32.47 -6.35
CA GLU A 83 12.91 33.45 -5.65
C GLU A 83 12.34 32.85 -4.36
N SER A 84 12.00 33.72 -3.42
CA SER A 84 11.31 33.38 -2.18
C SER A 84 10.33 34.44 -1.67
N ASP A 85 10.26 35.62 -2.31
CA ASP A 85 9.49 36.77 -1.82
C ASP A 85 8.40 37.29 -2.79
N ALA A 86 8.40 38.58 -3.15
CA ALA A 86 7.40 39.25 -3.96
C ALA A 86 7.20 38.57 -5.32
N GLY A 87 8.25 38.00 -5.92
CA GLY A 87 8.14 37.25 -7.18
C GLY A 87 7.36 35.94 -7.08
N MET A 88 6.99 35.51 -5.86
CA MET A 88 6.13 34.36 -5.54
C MET A 88 4.82 34.77 -4.84
N GLY A 89 4.48 36.06 -4.84
CA GLY A 89 3.30 36.57 -4.15
C GLY A 89 3.47 36.74 -2.63
N GLY A 90 4.71 36.73 -2.13
CA GLY A 90 5.05 36.94 -0.72
C GLY A 90 5.85 35.80 -0.11
N CYS A 91 6.12 35.91 1.19
CA CYS A 91 6.85 34.92 1.96
C CYS A 91 5.98 33.72 2.31
N HIS A 92 6.48 32.51 2.04
CA HIS A 92 5.78 31.26 2.30
C HIS A 92 6.57 30.38 3.28
N GLY A 93 6.35 30.60 4.57
CA GLY A 93 6.86 29.76 5.67
C GLY A 93 5.83 28.72 6.13
N GLU A 94 6.28 27.72 6.87
CA GLU A 94 5.46 26.67 7.50
C GLU A 94 4.47 25.97 6.54
N LYS A 95 4.96 25.50 5.39
CA LYS A 95 4.15 24.80 4.38
C LYS A 95 4.41 23.31 4.36
N THR A 96 3.36 22.53 4.12
CA THR A 96 3.51 21.13 3.75
C THR A 96 4.17 20.99 2.38
N PHE A 97 4.72 19.82 2.07
CA PHE A 97 5.38 19.59 0.78
C PHE A 97 4.42 19.83 -0.40
N ALA A 98 3.17 19.38 -0.28
CA ALA A 98 2.17 19.56 -1.35
C ALA A 98 1.80 21.03 -1.56
N GLU A 99 1.71 21.82 -0.48
CA GLU A 99 1.50 23.27 -0.59
C GLU A 99 2.70 23.96 -1.21
N ALA A 100 3.92 23.57 -0.84
CA ALA A 100 5.16 24.09 -1.40
C ALA A 100 5.26 23.83 -2.93
N GLU A 101 4.92 22.62 -3.38
CA GLU A 101 4.82 22.30 -4.81
C GLU A 101 3.79 23.18 -5.53
N ALA A 102 2.60 23.35 -4.93
CA ALA A 102 1.54 24.17 -5.51
C ALA A 102 1.93 25.65 -5.61
N ILE A 103 2.62 26.18 -4.59
CA ILE A 103 3.13 27.55 -4.57
C ILE A 103 4.12 27.76 -5.72
N CYS A 104 5.13 26.90 -5.86
CA CYS A 104 6.09 27.03 -6.96
C CYS A 104 5.44 26.86 -8.33
N ALA A 105 4.53 25.89 -8.48
CA ALA A 105 3.80 25.69 -9.72
C ALA A 105 2.94 26.91 -10.10
N SER A 106 2.32 27.57 -9.12
CA SER A 106 1.54 28.80 -9.34
C SER A 106 2.38 29.97 -9.87
N ALA A 107 3.67 29.99 -9.55
CA ALA A 107 4.65 30.93 -10.07
C ALA A 107 5.34 30.45 -11.37
N ASN A 108 4.82 29.37 -11.98
CA ASN A 108 5.40 28.72 -13.17
C ASN A 108 6.85 28.26 -12.94
N ALA A 109 7.13 27.79 -11.73
CA ALA A 109 8.43 27.35 -11.24
C ALA A 109 8.32 25.97 -10.57
N ARG A 110 9.44 25.45 -10.06
CA ARG A 110 9.53 24.19 -9.32
C ARG A 110 10.18 24.41 -7.96
N LEU A 111 10.03 23.45 -7.05
CA LEU A 111 10.92 23.40 -5.89
C LEU A 111 12.37 23.19 -6.38
N CYS A 112 13.31 23.85 -5.74
CA CYS A 112 14.73 23.63 -5.99
C CYS A 112 15.12 22.18 -5.67
N THR A 113 16.14 21.64 -6.32
CA THR A 113 16.74 20.36 -5.90
C THR A 113 17.56 20.55 -4.64
N ALA A 114 17.80 19.48 -3.89
CA ALA A 114 18.64 19.51 -2.71
C ALA A 114 20.06 19.95 -3.06
N GLU A 115 20.56 19.60 -4.25
CA GLU A 115 21.85 20.05 -4.76
C GLU A 115 21.89 21.56 -5.02
N GLU A 116 20.85 22.12 -5.64
CA GLU A 116 20.73 23.56 -5.87
C GLU A 116 20.72 24.35 -4.53
N LEU A 117 20.00 23.84 -3.53
CA LEU A 117 19.95 24.44 -2.20
C LEU A 117 21.31 24.34 -1.48
N VAL A 118 21.95 23.16 -1.53
CA VAL A 118 23.30 22.97 -0.97
C VAL A 118 24.29 23.91 -1.65
N ASN A 119 24.16 24.19 -2.94
CA ASN A 119 24.99 25.12 -3.71
C ASN A 119 24.61 26.59 -3.56
N ASP A 120 23.74 26.94 -2.60
CA ASP A 120 23.35 28.31 -2.30
C ASP A 120 22.65 29.00 -3.49
N CYS A 121 22.06 28.25 -4.42
CA CYS A 121 21.44 28.84 -5.61
C CYS A 121 20.24 29.73 -5.26
N SER A 122 19.48 29.37 -4.23
CA SER A 122 18.35 30.15 -3.72
C SER A 122 18.69 31.02 -2.52
N ARG A 123 19.98 31.18 -2.14
CA ARG A 123 20.32 31.99 -0.96
C ARG A 123 20.01 33.46 -1.17
N GLY A 124 19.57 34.14 -0.11
CA GLY A 124 19.34 35.58 -0.14
C GLY A 124 18.34 36.03 -1.20
N THR A 125 17.45 35.13 -1.64
CA THR A 125 16.33 35.46 -2.53
C THR A 125 15.22 36.21 -1.79
N GLY A 126 15.27 36.29 -0.46
CA GLY A 126 14.29 37.02 0.35
C GLY A 126 13.81 36.24 1.58
N CYS A 127 12.81 36.83 2.26
CA CYS A 127 12.03 36.28 3.38
C CYS A 127 12.75 35.78 4.63
N GLY A 128 14.07 35.89 4.70
CA GLY A 128 14.83 35.55 5.90
C GLY A 128 15.09 34.05 6.08
N PHE A 129 14.58 33.17 5.22
CA PHE A 129 14.71 31.71 5.35
C PHE A 129 16.15 31.16 5.10
N ASP A 130 17.19 31.99 5.19
CA ASP A 130 18.58 31.57 5.00
C ASP A 130 19.07 30.68 6.15
N ASP A 131 18.51 30.81 7.34
CA ASP A 131 18.83 30.02 8.54
C ASP A 131 17.76 28.97 8.90
N GLU A 132 16.81 28.73 7.99
CA GLU A 132 15.70 27.78 8.15
C GLU A 132 15.77 26.61 7.12
N LEU A 133 14.93 25.59 7.30
CA LEU A 133 14.92 24.39 6.47
C LEU A 133 13.93 24.54 5.30
N ILE A 134 14.44 24.51 4.09
CA ILE A 134 13.65 24.68 2.86
C ILE A 134 13.30 23.32 2.27
N TRP A 135 12.07 23.19 1.76
CA TRP A 135 11.69 22.04 0.93
C TRP A 135 12.50 21.96 -0.36
N SER A 136 12.99 20.76 -0.67
CA SER A 136 13.54 20.44 -1.99
C SER A 136 12.68 19.44 -2.74
N SER A 137 12.80 19.39 -4.06
CA SER A 137 12.10 18.44 -4.92
C SER A 137 12.57 16.98 -4.74
N ASP A 138 13.72 16.77 -4.11
CA ASP A 138 14.31 15.45 -3.90
C ASP A 138 13.42 14.56 -3.04
N GLN A 139 13.14 13.38 -3.58
CA GLN A 139 12.44 12.32 -2.89
C GLN A 139 13.44 11.32 -2.32
N LYS A 140 13.14 10.77 -1.13
CA LYS A 140 14.00 9.73 -0.56
C LYS A 140 14.04 8.57 -1.55
N PRO A 141 15.22 8.21 -2.09
CA PRO A 141 15.33 7.03 -2.91
C PRO A 141 14.78 5.87 -2.09
N GLU A 142 13.85 5.11 -2.67
CA GLU A 142 13.60 3.77 -2.17
C GLU A 142 14.97 3.07 -2.13
N ARG A 143 15.26 2.28 -1.09
CA ARG A 143 16.44 1.42 -1.15
C ARG A 143 16.23 0.50 -2.35
N SER A 144 16.79 0.88 -3.49
CA SER A 144 16.98 -0.01 -4.60
C SER A 144 17.82 -1.18 -4.10
N PRO A 145 17.50 -2.43 -4.47
CA PRO A 145 18.40 -3.53 -4.22
C PRO A 145 19.79 -3.20 -4.82
N PRO A 146 20.88 -3.71 -4.21
CA PRO A 146 22.23 -3.27 -4.52
C PRO A 146 22.58 -3.45 -6.01
N PRO A 147 23.48 -2.62 -6.56
CA PRO A 147 23.81 -2.64 -7.98
C PRO A 147 24.50 -3.95 -8.37
N ALA A 148 24.23 -4.42 -9.59
CA ALA A 148 24.91 -5.58 -10.17
C ALA A 148 26.41 -5.31 -10.40
N PRO A 149 27.27 -6.36 -10.31
CA PRO A 149 28.72 -6.23 -10.53
C PRO A 149 29.06 -5.88 -11.99
N PRO A 150 30.25 -5.31 -12.25
CA PRO A 150 30.58 -4.66 -13.52
C PRO A 150 30.68 -5.64 -14.71
N PRO A 151 30.45 -5.15 -15.94
CA PRO A 151 30.32 -6.00 -17.12
C PRO A 151 31.65 -6.63 -17.54
N GLN A 152 31.71 -7.96 -17.60
CA GLN A 152 32.74 -8.68 -18.35
C GLN A 152 32.40 -8.66 -19.85
N GLN A 153 33.41 -8.36 -20.65
CA GLN A 153 33.31 -8.13 -22.09
C GLN A 153 32.78 -9.35 -22.85
N GLY A 154 31.88 -9.10 -23.81
CA GLY A 154 31.89 -9.87 -25.06
C GLY A 154 30.87 -11.01 -25.24
N GLN A 155 29.72 -11.02 -24.56
CA GLN A 155 28.66 -11.98 -24.93
C GLN A 155 27.32 -11.29 -25.22
N VAL A 156 26.80 -11.66 -26.39
CA VAL A 156 25.60 -11.16 -27.09
C VAL A 156 24.37 -11.14 -26.16
N PRO A 157 23.49 -10.12 -26.21
CA PRO A 157 22.37 -10.01 -25.28
C PRO A 157 21.39 -11.18 -25.48
N GLN A 158 21.26 -12.03 -24.46
CA GLN A 158 20.14 -12.94 -24.33
C GLN A 158 18.91 -12.16 -23.81
N PRO A 159 17.69 -12.50 -24.29
CA PRO A 159 16.47 -11.81 -23.89
C PRO A 159 16.24 -11.86 -22.38
N PRO A 160 15.59 -10.84 -21.79
CA PRO A 160 15.45 -10.71 -20.35
C PRO A 160 14.74 -11.92 -19.75
N SER A 161 15.33 -12.47 -18.68
CA SER A 161 14.72 -13.57 -17.92
C SER A 161 13.37 -13.12 -17.32
N PRO A 162 12.37 -14.03 -17.26
CA PRO A 162 11.02 -13.71 -16.82
C PRO A 162 10.98 -13.16 -15.37
N PRO A 163 9.90 -12.42 -15.01
CA PRO A 163 9.77 -11.76 -13.70
C PRO A 163 10.00 -12.74 -12.56
N GLN A 164 10.77 -12.32 -11.54
CA GLN A 164 11.01 -13.14 -10.35
C GLN A 164 9.68 -13.51 -9.70
N SER A 165 9.39 -14.81 -9.62
CA SER A 165 8.17 -15.33 -9.02
C SER A 165 8.07 -14.90 -7.55
N PRO A 166 6.86 -14.58 -7.04
CA PRO A 166 6.68 -14.25 -5.64
C PRO A 166 7.16 -15.41 -4.75
N PRO A 167 7.74 -15.14 -3.56
CA PRO A 167 8.33 -16.19 -2.75
C PRO A 167 7.29 -17.27 -2.41
N PRO A 168 7.67 -18.55 -2.46
CA PRO A 168 6.73 -19.64 -2.32
C PRO A 168 6.07 -19.65 -0.94
N ARG A 169 4.89 -20.27 -0.89
CA ARG A 169 4.04 -20.35 0.30
C ARG A 169 3.92 -21.79 0.73
N LYS A 170 3.89 -22.05 2.04
CA LYS A 170 3.83 -23.42 2.55
C LYS A 170 2.40 -23.95 2.38
N VAL A 171 2.26 -25.08 1.70
CA VAL A 171 1.02 -25.88 1.68
C VAL A 171 1.20 -27.09 2.58
N GLU A 172 0.24 -27.34 3.46
CA GLU A 172 0.24 -28.48 4.37
C GLU A 172 -0.99 -29.35 4.12
N CYS A 173 -0.84 -30.65 4.35
CA CYS A 173 -1.94 -31.58 4.17
C CYS A 173 -3.11 -31.26 5.11
N GLY A 174 -4.35 -31.22 4.59
CA GLY A 174 -5.53 -30.89 5.37
C GLY A 174 -5.81 -31.85 6.53
N ARG A 175 -5.35 -33.09 6.42
CA ARG A 175 -5.22 -34.04 7.53
C ARG A 175 -3.88 -34.72 7.44
N ALA A 176 -2.95 -34.38 8.34
CA ALA A 176 -1.61 -34.93 8.37
C ALA A 176 -1.58 -36.45 8.08
N GLY A 177 -0.87 -36.83 7.00
CA GLY A 177 -0.71 -38.21 6.55
C GLY A 177 -1.82 -38.76 5.62
N ASN A 178 -2.85 -38.00 5.30
CA ASN A 178 -3.96 -38.45 4.44
C ASN A 178 -3.84 -38.00 2.98
N CYS A 179 -3.00 -37.02 2.68
CA CYS A 179 -2.85 -36.50 1.33
C CYS A 179 -1.93 -37.40 0.50
N PRO A 180 -2.26 -37.64 -0.78
CA PRO A 180 -1.40 -38.38 -1.71
C PRO A 180 -0.13 -37.59 -2.04
N GLU A 181 -0.22 -36.25 -2.06
CA GLU A 181 0.91 -35.37 -2.26
C GLU A 181 1.58 -34.95 -0.95
N PRO A 182 2.92 -34.88 -0.90
CA PRO A 182 3.63 -34.39 0.26
C PRO A 182 3.49 -32.88 0.41
N THR A 183 3.42 -32.45 1.66
CA THR A 183 3.52 -31.04 2.07
C THR A 183 4.80 -30.39 1.52
N ARG A 184 4.69 -29.23 0.87
CA ARG A 184 5.81 -28.56 0.18
C ARG A 184 5.67 -27.04 0.18
N TRP A 185 6.71 -26.38 -0.34
CA TRP A 185 6.62 -24.98 -0.73
C TRP A 185 6.02 -24.93 -2.15
N ALA A 186 4.97 -24.13 -2.33
CA ALA A 186 4.23 -23.99 -3.58
C ALA A 186 4.33 -22.55 -4.10
N GLU A 187 4.37 -22.40 -5.42
CA GLU A 187 4.35 -21.09 -6.05
C GLU A 187 3.00 -20.41 -5.75
N PRO A 188 2.95 -19.11 -5.40
CA PRO A 188 1.70 -18.45 -4.99
C PRO A 188 0.58 -18.43 -6.05
N SER A 189 0.93 -18.66 -7.32
CA SER A 189 0.00 -18.80 -8.44
C SER A 189 -0.60 -20.19 -8.59
N GLU A 190 -0.07 -21.20 -7.90
CA GLU A 190 -0.69 -22.53 -7.84
C GLU A 190 -2.06 -22.47 -7.17
N ARG A 191 -2.88 -23.48 -7.40
CA ARG A 191 -4.23 -23.58 -6.85
C ARG A 191 -4.28 -24.66 -5.79
N HIS A 192 -4.75 -24.29 -4.61
CA HIS A 192 -4.87 -25.15 -3.43
C HIS A 192 -6.10 -24.76 -2.61
N GLU A 193 -6.46 -25.59 -1.65
CA GLU A 193 -7.66 -25.47 -0.82
C GLU A 193 -7.48 -24.45 0.30
N VAL A 194 -8.58 -23.85 0.74
CA VAL A 194 -8.57 -22.80 1.75
C VAL A 194 -9.26 -23.24 3.03
N ARG A 195 -8.56 -23.05 4.15
CA ARG A 195 -9.12 -23.13 5.50
C ARG A 195 -8.69 -21.91 6.30
N CYS A 196 -9.64 -21.31 7.02
CA CYS A 196 -9.36 -20.11 7.80
C CYS A 196 -9.40 -20.42 9.30
N CYS A 197 -8.47 -19.80 10.01
CA CYS A 197 -8.30 -19.87 11.45
C CYS A 197 -8.50 -18.48 12.06
N SER A 198 -9.00 -18.43 13.29
CA SER A 198 -9.08 -17.22 14.10
C SER A 198 -8.80 -17.55 15.56
N ASP A 199 -8.08 -16.65 16.21
CA ASP A 199 -7.79 -16.70 17.65
C ASP A 199 -8.99 -16.18 18.47
N THR A 200 -9.96 -15.53 17.81
CA THR A 200 -11.18 -14.98 18.41
C THR A 200 -12.43 -15.66 17.88
N ALA A 201 -13.51 -15.58 18.67
CA ALA A 201 -14.79 -16.19 18.30
C ALA A 201 -15.39 -15.49 17.08
N LEU A 202 -15.62 -16.27 16.03
CA LEU A 202 -16.28 -15.82 14.80
C LEU A 202 -17.56 -16.61 14.57
N GLU A 203 -18.59 -15.91 14.10
CA GLU A 203 -19.86 -16.55 13.75
C GLU A 203 -19.63 -17.62 12.67
N LYS A 204 -20.27 -18.78 12.84
CA LYS A 204 -20.20 -19.93 11.92
C LYS A 204 -18.84 -20.63 11.85
N PHE A 205 -17.85 -20.20 12.64
CA PHE A 205 -16.60 -20.95 12.84
C PHE A 205 -16.78 -21.98 13.95
N ARG A 206 -16.15 -23.14 13.77
CA ARG A 206 -16.15 -24.22 14.77
C ARG A 206 -14.98 -24.00 15.73
N ARG A 207 -15.26 -23.96 17.03
CA ARG A 207 -14.21 -23.93 18.06
C ARG A 207 -13.54 -25.30 18.20
N VAL A 208 -12.23 -25.35 18.03
CA VAL A 208 -11.38 -26.52 18.25
C VAL A 208 -10.63 -26.31 19.56
N ARG A 209 -11.19 -26.84 20.65
CA ARG A 209 -10.72 -26.56 22.03
C ARG A 209 -9.26 -26.99 22.26
N GLU A 210 -8.86 -28.11 21.66
CA GLU A 210 -7.50 -28.66 21.77
C GLU A 210 -6.42 -27.71 21.22
N CYS A 211 -6.76 -26.91 20.20
CA CYS A 211 -5.86 -25.92 19.61
C CYS A 211 -6.11 -24.49 20.08
N GLY A 212 -7.21 -24.24 20.81
CA GLY A 212 -7.62 -22.89 21.20
C GLY A 212 -8.12 -22.02 20.03
N LEU A 213 -8.44 -22.60 18.88
CA LEU A 213 -8.74 -21.88 17.64
C LEU A 213 -10.21 -21.98 17.23
N TRP A 214 -10.64 -21.01 16.43
CA TRP A 214 -11.87 -21.05 15.67
C TRP A 214 -11.54 -21.32 14.21
N VAL A 215 -12.13 -22.36 13.63
CA VAL A 215 -11.78 -22.82 12.28
C VAL A 215 -13.02 -22.92 11.41
N SER A 216 -12.89 -22.53 10.14
CA SER A 216 -13.88 -22.82 9.10
C SER A 216 -13.26 -23.29 7.80
N SER A 217 -13.98 -24.20 7.12
CA SER A 217 -13.70 -24.64 5.75
C SER A 217 -14.91 -24.51 4.84
N LYS A 218 -16.02 -23.95 5.34
CA LYS A 218 -17.25 -23.76 4.57
C LYS A 218 -18.07 -22.58 5.05
N ASN A 219 -18.57 -22.67 6.27
CA ASN A 219 -19.54 -21.74 6.82
C ASN A 219 -18.84 -20.45 7.26
N GLY A 220 -19.36 -19.29 6.87
CA GLY A 220 -18.68 -18.00 7.12
C GLY A 220 -17.64 -17.60 6.07
N MET A 221 -17.35 -18.45 5.08
CA MET A 221 -16.45 -18.14 3.95
C MET A 221 -17.18 -18.18 2.59
N GLY A 222 -18.52 -18.15 2.59
CA GLY A 222 -19.33 -18.22 1.37
C GLY A 222 -19.40 -19.61 0.71
N GLY A 223 -18.91 -20.67 1.35
CA GLY A 223 -18.94 -22.04 0.82
C GLY A 223 -17.57 -22.72 0.85
N CYS A 224 -17.46 -23.85 0.14
CA CYS A 224 -16.20 -24.57 -0.01
C CYS A 224 -15.29 -23.81 -0.98
N GLN A 225 -14.09 -23.47 -0.51
CA GLN A 225 -13.12 -22.67 -1.27
C GLN A 225 -11.94 -23.54 -1.70
N GLY A 226 -12.15 -24.30 -2.77
CA GLY A 226 -11.10 -25.09 -3.42
C GLY A 226 -10.47 -24.34 -4.60
N GLU A 227 -9.33 -24.83 -5.07
CA GLU A 227 -8.67 -24.35 -6.29
C GLU A 227 -8.35 -22.85 -6.29
N LYS A 228 -7.84 -22.32 -5.16
CA LYS A 228 -7.53 -20.89 -5.00
C LYS A 228 -6.04 -20.63 -5.08
N THR A 229 -5.67 -19.51 -5.68
CA THR A 229 -4.34 -18.93 -5.53
C THR A 229 -4.12 -18.44 -4.09
N PHE A 230 -2.86 -18.25 -3.70
CA PHE A 230 -2.56 -17.78 -2.35
C PHE A 230 -3.22 -16.43 -2.04
N ALA A 231 -3.19 -15.49 -3.00
CA ALA A 231 -3.80 -14.17 -2.84
C ALA A 231 -5.34 -14.24 -2.69
N GLU A 232 -5.99 -15.14 -3.44
CA GLU A 232 -7.43 -15.40 -3.27
C GLU A 232 -7.73 -16.01 -1.89
N ALA A 233 -6.89 -16.96 -1.44
CA ALA A 233 -7.03 -17.62 -0.15
C ALA A 233 -6.92 -16.62 1.02
N GLU A 234 -5.95 -15.70 0.96
CA GLU A 234 -5.82 -14.59 1.92
C GLU A 234 -7.06 -13.69 1.91
N ALA A 235 -7.53 -13.28 0.73
CA ALA A 235 -8.70 -12.43 0.59
C ALA A 235 -9.97 -13.10 1.16
N ILE A 236 -10.14 -14.40 0.92
CA ILE A 236 -11.24 -15.20 1.46
C ILE A 236 -11.22 -15.19 2.99
N CYS A 237 -10.08 -15.50 3.62
CA CYS A 237 -9.99 -15.49 5.07
C CYS A 237 -10.19 -14.10 5.65
N ALA A 238 -9.58 -13.09 5.04
CA ALA A 238 -9.75 -11.69 5.45
C ALA A 238 -11.22 -11.25 5.38
N SER A 239 -11.96 -11.65 4.34
CA SER A 239 -13.39 -11.33 4.20
C SER A 239 -14.26 -11.96 5.31
N ALA A 240 -13.78 -13.05 5.91
CA ALA A 240 -14.41 -13.73 7.03
C ALA A 240 -13.93 -13.21 8.40
N ASN A 241 -13.16 -12.11 8.45
CA ASN A 241 -12.45 -11.61 9.63
C ASN A 241 -11.53 -12.66 10.28
N ALA A 242 -10.98 -13.56 9.46
CA ALA A 242 -10.09 -14.64 9.86
C ALA A 242 -8.75 -14.52 9.12
N ARG A 243 -7.81 -15.40 9.46
CA ARG A 243 -6.52 -15.54 8.76
C ARG A 243 -6.40 -16.93 8.15
N LEU A 244 -5.49 -17.10 7.18
CA LEU A 244 -5.03 -18.44 6.85
C LEU A 244 -4.41 -19.09 8.10
N CYS A 245 -4.63 -20.38 8.26
CA CYS A 245 -3.99 -21.14 9.31
C CYS A 245 -2.47 -21.19 9.09
N THR A 246 -1.68 -21.21 10.16
CA THR A 246 -0.24 -21.42 10.04
C THR A 246 0.07 -22.88 9.69
N ALA A 247 1.25 -23.14 9.13
CA ALA A 247 1.65 -24.51 8.83
C ALA A 247 1.66 -25.41 10.09
N GLY A 248 2.00 -24.85 11.25
CA GLY A 248 1.97 -25.55 12.53
C GLY A 248 0.55 -25.97 12.95
N GLU A 249 -0.45 -25.10 12.74
CA GLU A 249 -1.85 -25.37 13.07
C GLU A 249 -2.45 -26.46 12.15
N LEU A 250 -2.09 -26.44 10.86
CA LEU A 250 -2.50 -27.47 9.91
C LEU A 250 -1.86 -28.82 10.25
N ARG A 251 -0.55 -28.83 10.54
CA ARG A 251 0.19 -30.04 10.94
C ARG A 251 -0.29 -30.64 12.25
N ALA A 252 -0.70 -29.80 13.20
CA ALA A 252 -1.32 -30.23 14.45
C ALA A 252 -2.74 -30.82 14.24
N GLY A 253 -3.27 -30.76 13.01
CA GLY A 253 -4.59 -31.29 12.68
C GLY A 253 -5.74 -30.43 13.20
N CYS A 254 -5.49 -29.17 13.56
CA CYS A 254 -6.49 -28.27 14.13
C CYS A 254 -7.66 -28.01 13.17
N THR A 255 -7.44 -28.20 11.87
CA THR A 255 -8.43 -27.89 10.84
C THR A 255 -9.09 -29.12 10.24
N ARG A 256 -8.77 -30.34 10.69
CA ARG A 256 -9.30 -31.58 10.11
C ARG A 256 -10.82 -31.72 10.28
N GLY A 257 -11.48 -32.39 9.34
CA GLY A 257 -12.89 -32.73 9.43
C GLY A 257 -13.80 -31.51 9.54
N THR A 258 -13.38 -30.35 9.04
CA THR A 258 -14.16 -29.09 8.99
C THR A 258 -15.13 -29.06 7.81
N GLY A 259 -15.06 -30.04 6.91
CA GLY A 259 -15.93 -30.20 5.74
C GLY A 259 -15.21 -29.96 4.41
N CYS A 260 -15.97 -30.04 3.32
CA CYS A 260 -15.53 -29.81 1.93
C CYS A 260 -14.55 -30.83 1.32
N GLY A 261 -14.25 -31.94 2.00
CA GLY A 261 -13.40 -32.99 1.44
C GLY A 261 -11.91 -32.66 1.44
N PHE A 262 -11.50 -31.46 1.90
CA PHE A 262 -10.11 -31.02 1.84
C PHE A 262 -9.17 -31.70 2.85
N ASP A 263 -9.60 -32.77 3.53
CA ASP A 263 -8.72 -33.52 4.43
C ASP A 263 -7.64 -34.30 3.66
N ASP A 264 -7.93 -34.63 2.40
CA ASP A 264 -7.03 -35.39 1.52
C ASP A 264 -6.28 -34.49 0.53
N GLU A 265 -6.42 -33.17 0.69
CA GLU A 265 -5.90 -32.14 -0.22
C GLU A 265 -4.91 -31.20 0.49
N LEU A 266 -4.14 -30.45 -0.30
CA LEU A 266 -3.15 -29.50 0.21
C LEU A 266 -3.79 -28.14 0.52
N ILE A 267 -3.59 -27.66 1.75
CA ILE A 267 -4.19 -26.41 2.23
C ILE A 267 -3.14 -25.31 2.25
N TRP A 268 -3.51 -24.12 1.74
CA TRP A 268 -2.68 -22.92 1.91
C TRP A 268 -2.47 -22.57 3.38
N SER A 269 -1.21 -22.31 3.75
CA SER A 269 -0.87 -21.80 5.07
C SER A 269 -0.30 -20.38 5.00
N LEU A 270 -0.44 -19.62 6.09
CA LEU A 270 0.14 -18.28 6.24
C LEU A 270 1.68 -18.29 6.33
N THR A 271 2.31 -19.47 6.36
CA THR A 271 3.75 -19.62 6.57
C THR A 271 4.54 -19.34 5.29
N THR A 272 5.50 -18.43 5.41
CA THR A 272 6.42 -17.98 4.34
C THR A 272 7.82 -18.54 4.58
N SER A 273 8.62 -18.75 3.52
CA SER A 273 9.97 -19.32 3.60
C SER A 273 11.02 -18.30 4.00
#